data_AF-A0AAV2D6S5-F1
#
_entry.id   AF-A0AAV2D6S5-F1
#
_cell.length_a   1.000
_cell.length_b   1.000
_cell.length_c   1.000
_cell.angle_alpha   90.00
_cell.angle_beta   90.00
_cell.angle_gamma   90.00
#
_symmetry.space_group_name_H-M   'P 1'
#
loop_
_entity.id
_entity.type
_entity.pdbx_description
1 polymer ?
#
loop_
_entity_poly.entity_id
_entity_poly.type
_entity_poly.pdbx_seq_one_letter_code
_entity_poly.pdbx_strand_id
1 'polypeptide(L)'
;MLHVGNVVRLYLEEEKRTDKDYVATVEEYRQVSSLTTCYEWIAYSALCGLCKDLVSKDAFECLLSKPAMLIPATDQCRLQDDIADNMVHYLTDPSDHDLSMSMMTEDEKEKKATLVECYMKQYDVSQQEATKAMDDFIEEDWMIMNEELLNPPPNVPIQLLMVLLRFAKNMDTLYKDYDGYTHCDTNAKDTITILIVTPMVIS
;
A
#
# COMPACT_ATOMS: atom_id res chain seq x y z
N MET A 1 -3.98 1.01 22.19
CA MET A 1 -3.35 2.35 22.30
C MET A 1 -1.87 2.35 21.91
N LEU A 2 -1.16 1.21 21.94
CA LEU A 2 0.25 1.09 21.53
C LEU A 2 0.54 1.31 20.03
N HIS A 3 -0.43 1.15 19.13
CA HIS A 3 -0.19 1.23 17.67
C HIS A 3 -0.16 2.66 17.12
N VAL A 4 -1.12 3.53 17.46
CA VAL A 4 -1.20 4.90 16.90
C VAL A 4 0.00 5.75 17.31
N GLY A 5 0.42 5.67 18.57
CA GLY A 5 1.63 6.38 19.03
C GLY A 5 2.93 5.84 18.43
N ASN A 6 2.91 4.62 17.87
CA ASN A 6 4.06 4.06 17.16
C ASN A 6 4.17 4.62 15.74
N VAL A 7 3.04 4.74 15.03
CA VAL A 7 3.00 5.30 13.66
C VAL A 7 3.58 6.71 13.60
N VAL A 8 3.25 7.58 14.56
CA VAL A 8 3.81 8.96 14.59
C VAL A 8 5.34 8.94 14.71
N ARG A 9 5.91 8.03 15.50
CA ARG A 9 7.37 7.87 15.60
C ARG A 9 7.98 7.36 14.31
N LEU A 10 7.29 6.43 13.64
CA LEU A 10 7.73 5.86 12.36
C LEU A 10 7.68 6.90 11.23
N TYR A 11 6.69 7.80 11.20
CA TYR A 11 6.71 8.94 10.27
C TYR A 11 7.92 9.87 10.50
N LEU A 12 8.29 10.12 11.77
CA LEU A 12 9.52 10.87 12.08
C LEU A 12 10.79 10.11 11.68
N GLU A 13 10.75 8.77 11.64
CA GLU A 13 11.84 7.97 11.11
C GLU A 13 11.90 8.03 9.58
N GLU A 14 10.75 8.05 8.88
CA GLU A 14 10.69 8.27 7.43
C GLU A 14 11.22 9.66 7.05
N GLU A 15 10.90 10.70 7.81
CA GLU A 15 11.41 12.05 7.58
C GLU A 15 12.94 12.09 7.60
N LYS A 16 13.59 11.36 8.52
CA LYS A 16 15.07 11.31 8.56
C LYS A 16 15.68 10.67 7.32
N ARG A 17 14.91 9.89 6.56
CA ARG A 17 15.36 9.15 5.37
C ARG A 17 15.23 9.95 4.09
N THR A 18 14.58 11.12 4.14
CA THR A 18 14.58 12.08 3.04
C THR A 18 15.90 12.84 2.94
N ASP A 19 16.76 12.73 3.97
CA ASP A 19 18.13 13.23 3.95
C ASP A 19 18.91 12.61 2.78
N LYS A 20 19.53 13.47 1.99
CA LYS A 20 20.22 13.10 0.74
C LYS A 20 21.43 12.19 1.00
N ASP A 21 21.96 12.22 2.22
CA ASP A 21 23.12 11.42 2.64
C ASP A 21 22.74 10.05 3.24
N TYR A 22 21.44 9.79 3.47
CA TYR A 22 20.96 8.53 3.99
C TYR A 22 20.35 7.64 2.89
N VAL A 23 20.83 6.41 2.80
CA VAL A 23 20.26 5.38 1.92
C VAL A 23 19.79 4.23 2.79
N ALA A 24 18.48 4.09 2.94
CA ALA A 24 17.89 2.94 3.62
C ALA A 24 18.15 1.66 2.81
N THR A 25 18.43 0.55 3.48
CA THR A 25 18.31 -0.74 2.83
C THR A 25 16.83 -1.07 2.56
N VAL A 26 16.57 -1.94 1.59
CA VAL A 26 15.24 -2.47 1.26
C VAL A 26 14.55 -3.06 2.49
N GLU A 27 15.29 -3.78 3.33
CA GLU A 27 14.76 -4.37 4.56
C GLU A 27 14.37 -3.29 5.59
N GLU A 28 15.28 -2.34 5.88
CA GLU A 28 15.01 -1.23 6.81
C GLU A 28 13.88 -0.32 6.34
N TYR A 29 13.77 -0.14 5.02
CA TYR A 29 12.67 0.61 4.42
C TYR A 29 11.36 -0.12 4.70
N ARG A 30 11.21 -1.36 4.25
CA ARG A 30 9.96 -2.15 4.36
C ARG A 30 9.51 -2.35 5.80
N GLN A 31 10.42 -2.51 6.76
CA GLN A 31 10.08 -2.65 8.17
C GLN A 31 9.33 -1.43 8.75
N VAL A 32 9.61 -0.23 8.23
CA VAL A 32 8.97 1.01 8.68
C VAL A 32 7.81 1.35 7.76
N SER A 33 8.03 1.31 6.45
CA SER A 33 7.11 1.85 5.46
C SER A 33 5.82 1.04 5.33
N SER A 34 5.85 -0.25 5.64
CA SER A 34 4.63 -1.09 5.75
C SER A 34 3.72 -0.63 6.89
N LEU A 35 4.28 -0.15 8.01
CA LEU A 35 3.53 0.32 9.17
C LEU A 35 3.00 1.75 9.00
N THR A 36 3.73 2.60 8.27
CA THR A 36 3.36 4.00 8.02
C THR A 36 2.25 4.16 6.99
N THR A 37 1.94 3.12 6.20
CA THR A 37 0.71 3.07 5.39
C THR A 37 -0.57 3.14 6.24
N CYS A 38 -0.46 2.87 7.55
CA CYS A 38 -1.58 2.67 8.46
C CYS A 38 -2.52 1.50 8.08
N TYR A 39 -2.22 0.71 7.05
CA TYR A 39 -3.12 -0.34 6.56
C TYR A 39 -3.32 -1.48 7.58
N GLU A 40 -2.28 -1.82 8.35
CA GLU A 40 -2.41 -2.76 9.47
C GLU A 40 -3.44 -2.24 10.50
N TRP A 41 -3.46 -0.93 10.77
CA TRP A 41 -4.41 -0.32 11.69
C TRP A 41 -5.82 -0.21 11.12
N ILE A 42 -5.96 0.06 9.82
CA ILE A 42 -7.24 0.03 9.11
C ILE A 42 -7.83 -1.38 9.18
N ALA A 43 -7.01 -2.42 9.02
CA ALA A 43 -7.45 -3.81 9.17
C ALA A 43 -7.98 -4.12 10.57
N TYR A 44 -7.29 -3.64 11.61
CA TYR A 44 -7.75 -3.77 12.99
C TYR A 44 -9.07 -3.03 13.24
N SER A 45 -9.23 -1.85 12.64
CA SER A 45 -10.43 -1.04 12.80
C SER A 45 -11.63 -1.63 12.04
N ALA A 46 -11.38 -2.24 10.88
CA ALA A 46 -12.41 -2.85 10.05
C ALA A 46 -13.07 -4.06 10.74
N LEU A 47 -12.36 -4.76 11.63
CA LEU A 47 -12.96 -5.80 12.47
C LEU A 47 -14.16 -5.28 13.27
N CYS A 48 -14.10 -4.06 13.80
CA CYS A 48 -15.19 -3.46 14.56
C CYS A 48 -16.48 -3.30 13.72
N GLY A 49 -16.34 -3.18 12.40
CA GLY A 49 -17.45 -3.04 11.46
C GLY A 49 -17.98 -4.37 10.89
N LEU A 50 -17.35 -5.50 11.24
CA LEU A 50 -17.81 -6.82 10.81
C LEU A 50 -19.05 -7.29 11.60
N CYS A 51 -19.66 -8.38 11.13
CA CYS A 51 -20.84 -8.97 11.77
C CYS A 51 -20.64 -9.07 13.29
N LYS A 52 -21.67 -8.72 14.06
CA LYS A 52 -21.62 -8.71 15.53
C LYS A 52 -21.07 -9.99 16.15
N ASP A 53 -21.32 -11.13 15.50
CA ASP A 53 -20.88 -12.45 15.97
C ASP A 53 -19.37 -12.71 15.77
N LEU A 54 -18.71 -11.92 14.92
CA LEU A 54 -17.28 -11.99 14.64
C LEU A 54 -16.45 -11.03 15.49
N VAL A 55 -17.09 -10.01 16.08
CA VAL A 55 -16.44 -9.02 16.95
C VAL A 55 -16.24 -9.65 18.33
N SER A 56 -15.23 -10.51 18.43
CA SER A 56 -14.87 -11.23 19.66
C SER A 56 -13.43 -10.95 20.07
N LYS A 57 -13.12 -11.19 21.34
CA LYS A 57 -11.75 -11.13 21.85
C LYS A 57 -10.81 -12.03 21.04
N ASP A 58 -11.26 -13.25 20.74
CA ASP A 58 -10.48 -14.25 20.00
C ASP A 58 -10.15 -13.77 18.57
N ALA A 59 -11.08 -13.08 17.90
CA ALA A 59 -10.83 -12.53 16.56
C ALA A 59 -9.75 -11.42 16.59
N PHE A 60 -9.80 -10.54 17.59
CA PHE A 60 -8.74 -9.53 17.79
C PHE A 60 -7.41 -10.17 18.18
N GLU A 61 -7.40 -11.19 19.04
CA GLU A 61 -6.18 -11.91 19.41
C GLU A 61 -5.57 -12.64 18.20
N CYS A 62 -6.40 -13.25 17.34
CA CYS A 62 -5.92 -13.85 16.09
C CYS A 62 -5.29 -12.80 15.18
N LEU A 63 -5.93 -11.64 15.01
CA LEU A 63 -5.39 -10.59 14.15
C LEU A 63 -4.11 -9.96 14.73
N LEU A 64 -4.05 -9.75 16.05
CA LEU A 64 -2.86 -9.29 16.77
C LEU A 64 -1.73 -10.34 16.78
N SER A 65 -2.06 -11.62 16.59
CA SER A 65 -1.05 -12.67 16.38
C SER A 65 -0.38 -12.60 15.00
N LYS A 66 -0.84 -11.68 14.13
CA LYS A 66 -0.35 -11.43 12.77
C LYS A 66 -0.48 -12.70 11.90
N PRO A 67 -1.71 -13.04 11.42
CA PRO A 67 -1.86 -14.12 10.45
C PRO A 67 -0.95 -13.85 9.24
N ALA A 68 -0.50 -14.90 8.55
CA ALA A 68 0.54 -14.74 7.52
C ALA A 68 0.10 -13.81 6.38
N MET A 69 -1.21 -13.68 6.14
CA MET A 69 -1.85 -12.82 5.17
C MET A 69 -1.83 -11.34 5.56
N LEU A 70 -1.72 -11.00 6.86
CA LEU A 70 -1.80 -9.62 7.33
C LEU A 70 -0.70 -8.76 6.70
N ILE A 71 0.56 -9.20 6.81
CA ILE A 71 1.69 -8.41 6.32
C ILE A 71 1.60 -8.25 4.79
N PRO A 72 1.49 -9.32 3.97
CA PRO A 72 1.30 -9.20 2.52
C PRO A 72 0.13 -8.29 2.14
N ALA A 73 -1.04 -8.43 2.77
CA ALA A 73 -2.21 -7.62 2.43
C ALA A 73 -2.00 -6.12 2.68
N THR A 74 -1.12 -5.78 3.63
CA THR A 74 -0.78 -4.39 3.96
C THR A 74 0.45 -3.88 3.19
N ASP A 75 1.38 -4.76 2.83
CA ASP A 75 2.61 -4.40 2.12
C ASP A 75 2.34 -4.05 0.66
N GLN A 76 1.34 -4.70 0.04
CA GLN A 76 0.79 -4.34 -1.27
C GLN A 76 0.50 -2.84 -1.39
N CYS A 77 -0.08 -2.23 -0.35
CA CYS A 77 -0.34 -0.79 -0.33
C CYS A 77 0.96 0.01 -0.51
N ARG A 78 2.02 -0.34 0.22
CA ARG A 78 3.30 0.38 0.16
C ARG A 78 4.00 0.16 -1.18
N LEU A 79 4.05 -1.08 -1.65
CA LEU A 79 4.69 -1.42 -2.92
C LEU A 79 4.04 -0.67 -4.08
N GLN A 80 2.71 -0.66 -4.15
CA GLN A 80 1.98 -0.01 -5.23
C GLN A 80 2.01 1.53 -5.12
N ASP A 81 1.94 2.09 -3.90
CA ASP A 81 2.13 3.53 -3.64
C ASP A 81 3.50 4.01 -4.15
N ASP A 82 4.57 3.30 -3.77
CA ASP A 82 5.93 3.66 -4.15
C ASP A 82 6.18 3.49 -5.67
N ILE A 83 5.59 2.48 -6.31
CA ILE A 83 5.66 2.32 -7.78
C ILE A 83 4.95 3.50 -8.46
N ALA A 84 3.74 3.85 -8.02
CA ALA A 84 2.95 4.92 -8.62
C ALA A 84 3.62 6.30 -8.47
N ASP A 85 4.16 6.59 -7.29
CA ASP A 85 4.98 7.78 -7.02
C ASP A 85 6.17 7.86 -7.98
N ASN A 86 6.82 6.72 -8.27
CA ASN A 86 7.92 6.66 -9.23
C ASN A 86 7.48 6.80 -10.69
N MET A 87 6.28 6.33 -11.05
CA MET A 87 5.73 6.43 -12.41
C MET A 87 5.43 7.88 -12.83
N VAL A 88 5.14 8.76 -11.88
CA VAL A 88 5.03 10.21 -12.12
C VAL A 88 6.29 10.76 -12.80
N HIS A 89 7.46 10.22 -12.46
CA HIS A 89 8.73 10.62 -13.07
C HIS A 89 8.94 10.12 -14.51
N TYR A 90 8.16 9.14 -14.99
CA TYR A 90 8.30 8.53 -16.33
C TYR A 90 7.48 9.20 -17.43
N LEU A 91 6.35 9.84 -17.10
CA LEU A 91 5.43 10.38 -18.12
C LEU A 91 5.81 11.78 -18.60
N THR A 92 6.86 12.39 -18.07
CA THR A 92 7.41 13.63 -18.61
C THR A 92 8.45 13.34 -19.68
N ASP A 93 8.01 13.30 -20.93
CA ASP A 93 8.84 13.84 -22.00
C ASP A 93 9.24 15.27 -21.60
N PRO A 94 10.52 15.68 -21.66
CA PRO A 94 10.94 17.05 -21.38
C PRO A 94 10.22 18.11 -22.22
N SER A 95 9.53 17.72 -23.30
CA SER A 95 8.74 18.58 -24.16
C SER A 95 7.25 18.68 -23.78
N ASP A 96 6.74 17.83 -22.89
CA ASP A 96 5.30 17.74 -22.54
C ASP A 96 5.03 18.21 -21.10
N HIS A 97 5.68 19.32 -20.76
CA HIS A 97 5.87 19.87 -19.42
C HIS A 97 4.60 20.44 -18.74
N ASP A 98 3.38 20.11 -19.16
CA ASP A 98 2.24 21.01 -18.90
C ASP A 98 1.14 20.50 -17.96
N LEU A 99 1.03 19.21 -17.59
CA LEU A 99 -0.13 18.79 -16.77
C LEU A 99 0.14 17.89 -15.54
N SER A 100 0.98 16.85 -15.59
CA SER A 100 1.18 16.01 -14.39
C SER A 100 2.24 16.56 -13.43
N MET A 101 3.24 17.27 -13.95
CA MET A 101 4.40 17.73 -13.18
C MET A 101 4.30 19.19 -12.70
N SER A 102 3.23 19.90 -13.09
CA SER A 102 2.93 21.27 -12.64
C SER A 102 2.12 21.29 -11.34
N MET A 103 1.62 20.14 -10.87
CA MET A 103 0.88 20.00 -9.62
C MET A 103 1.78 19.67 -8.42
N MET A 104 2.99 19.15 -8.65
CA MET A 104 3.98 18.94 -7.59
C MET A 104 4.88 20.17 -7.45
N THR A 105 4.79 20.80 -6.28
CA THR A 105 5.67 21.88 -5.83
C THR A 105 7.14 21.42 -5.82
N GLU A 106 8.09 22.36 -5.90
CA GLU A 106 9.53 22.04 -5.77
C GLU A 106 9.84 21.37 -4.41
N ASP A 107 9.02 21.62 -3.39
CA ASP A 107 9.04 20.97 -2.07
C ASP A 107 8.54 19.50 -2.12
N GLU A 108 7.51 19.18 -2.91
CA GLU A 108 7.05 17.79 -3.13
C GLU A 108 8.03 17.00 -3.99
N LYS A 109 8.78 17.69 -4.86
CA LYS A 109 9.94 17.12 -5.59
C LYS A 109 11.16 16.95 -4.69
N GLU A 110 11.22 17.64 -3.55
CA GLU A 110 12.21 17.43 -2.50
C GLU A 110 11.86 16.21 -1.60
N LYS A 111 11.82 15.04 -2.27
CA LYS A 111 12.22 13.71 -1.78
C LYS A 111 11.38 13.05 -0.68
N LYS A 112 10.28 12.39 -1.05
CA LYS A 112 9.85 11.16 -0.36
C LYS A 112 10.75 10.01 -0.87
N ALA A 113 11.63 9.49 -0.02
CA ALA A 113 12.41 8.30 -0.38
C ALA A 113 11.43 7.14 -0.63
N THR A 114 11.50 6.52 -1.80
CA THR A 114 10.66 5.37 -2.17
C THR A 114 11.44 4.07 -2.12
N LEU A 115 10.75 2.92 -2.04
CA LEU A 115 11.42 1.63 -2.08
C LEU A 115 12.16 1.40 -3.40
N VAL A 116 11.63 1.90 -4.52
CA VAL A 116 12.30 1.82 -5.84
C VAL A 116 13.65 2.53 -5.78
N GLU A 117 13.70 3.76 -5.25
CA GLU A 117 14.97 4.49 -5.09
C GLU A 117 15.94 3.80 -4.14
N CYS A 118 15.44 3.25 -3.02
CA CYS A 118 16.25 2.49 -2.07
C CYS A 118 16.85 1.24 -2.74
N TYR A 119 16.05 0.51 -3.52
CA TYR A 119 16.48 -0.68 -4.25
C TYR A 119 17.54 -0.34 -5.30
N MET A 120 17.31 0.70 -6.11
CA MET A 120 18.28 1.17 -7.11
C MET A 120 19.62 1.52 -6.47
N LYS A 121 19.62 2.29 -5.38
CA LYS A 121 20.85 2.71 -4.70
C LYS A 121 21.57 1.56 -4.00
N GLN A 122 20.83 0.62 -3.40
CA GLN A 122 21.42 -0.51 -2.70
C GLN A 122 22.07 -1.52 -3.65
N TYR A 123 21.45 -1.79 -4.80
CA TYR A 123 21.91 -2.83 -5.73
C TYR A 123 22.60 -2.30 -6.99
N ASP A 124 22.70 -0.96 -7.14
CA ASP A 124 23.27 -0.29 -8.32
C ASP A 124 22.61 -0.76 -9.63
N VAL A 125 21.28 -0.78 -9.64
CA VAL A 125 20.46 -1.24 -10.77
C VAL A 125 19.64 -0.09 -11.39
N SER A 126 19.17 -0.31 -12.61
CA SER A 126 18.25 0.61 -13.26
C SER A 126 16.90 0.68 -12.54
N GLN A 127 16.18 1.78 -12.76
CA GLN A 127 14.81 1.93 -12.24
C GLN A 127 13.87 0.84 -12.78
N GLN A 128 14.04 0.41 -14.04
CA GLN A 128 13.24 -0.68 -14.62
C GLN A 128 13.46 -2.01 -13.87
N GLU A 129 14.71 -2.32 -13.52
CA GLU A 129 15.04 -3.52 -12.72
C GLU A 129 14.49 -3.41 -11.30
N ALA A 130 14.53 -2.21 -10.70
CA ALA A 130 13.97 -1.96 -9.37
C ALA A 130 12.43 -2.08 -9.37
N THR A 131 11.73 -1.49 -10.34
CA THR A 131 10.27 -1.64 -10.49
C THR A 131 9.90 -3.11 -10.69
N LYS A 132 10.64 -3.83 -11.53
CA LYS A 132 10.44 -5.28 -11.69
C LYS A 132 10.59 -6.04 -10.38
N ALA A 133 11.56 -5.68 -9.54
CA ALA A 133 11.71 -6.30 -8.23
C ALA A 133 10.50 -6.02 -7.31
N MET A 134 9.86 -4.85 -7.43
CA MET A 134 8.62 -4.56 -6.70
C MET A 134 7.46 -5.44 -7.20
N ASP A 135 7.34 -5.63 -8.52
CA ASP A 135 6.36 -6.54 -9.11
C ASP A 135 6.57 -7.98 -8.61
N ASP A 136 7.83 -8.44 -8.58
CA ASP A 136 8.19 -9.76 -8.07
C ASP A 136 7.79 -9.89 -6.56
N PHE A 137 7.99 -8.85 -5.74
CA PHE A 137 7.51 -8.84 -4.34
C PHE A 137 5.97 -8.86 -4.24
N ILE A 138 5.27 -8.14 -5.11
CA ILE A 138 3.81 -8.14 -5.18
C ILE A 138 3.30 -9.56 -5.51
N GLU A 139 3.94 -10.25 -6.46
CA GLU A 139 3.59 -11.64 -6.81
C GLU A 139 3.80 -12.59 -5.63
N GLU A 140 4.92 -12.48 -4.91
CA GLU A 140 5.19 -13.27 -3.70
C GLU A 140 4.11 -13.07 -2.62
N ASP A 141 3.73 -11.81 -2.37
CA ASP A 141 2.69 -11.47 -1.42
C ASP A 141 1.33 -12.07 -1.84
N TRP A 142 0.98 -12.02 -3.12
CA TRP A 142 -0.22 -12.67 -3.65
C TRP A 142 -0.19 -14.19 -3.46
N MET A 143 0.98 -14.83 -3.63
CA MET A 143 1.12 -16.27 -3.39
C MET A 143 0.85 -16.63 -1.93
N ILE A 144 1.41 -15.88 -0.98
CA ILE A 144 1.20 -16.10 0.46
C ILE A 144 -0.29 -15.91 0.81
N MET A 145 -0.91 -14.83 0.32
CA MET A 145 -2.33 -14.57 0.55
C MET A 145 -3.22 -15.68 -0.01
N ASN A 146 -2.90 -16.19 -1.22
CA ASN A 146 -3.64 -17.28 -1.83
C ASN A 146 -3.47 -18.60 -1.07
N GLU A 147 -2.28 -18.91 -0.58
CA GLU A 147 -2.03 -20.11 0.22
C GLU A 147 -2.85 -20.12 1.51
N GLU A 148 -2.88 -19.01 2.24
CA GLU A 148 -3.65 -18.92 3.49
C GLU A 148 -5.17 -18.93 3.24
N LEU A 149 -5.65 -18.38 2.13
CA LEU A 149 -7.05 -18.50 1.73
C LEU A 149 -7.45 -19.93 1.34
N LEU A 150 -6.53 -20.68 0.71
CA LEU A 150 -6.75 -22.08 0.34
C LEU A 150 -6.68 -23.00 1.56
N ASN A 151 -5.80 -22.69 2.52
CA ASN A 151 -5.61 -23.46 3.75
C ASN A 151 -5.73 -22.56 5.01
N PRO A 152 -6.95 -22.09 5.34
CA PRO A 152 -7.13 -21.17 6.46
C PRO A 152 -6.69 -21.78 7.79
N PRO A 153 -5.97 -21.04 8.65
CA PRO A 153 -5.59 -21.53 9.97
C PRO A 153 -6.84 -21.85 10.80
N PRO A 154 -6.86 -22.92 11.61
CA PRO A 154 -8.06 -23.38 12.32
C PRO A 154 -8.73 -22.35 13.22
N ASN A 155 -7.96 -21.39 13.73
CA ASN A 155 -8.43 -20.37 14.66
C ASN A 155 -8.69 -19.01 13.99
N VAL A 156 -8.42 -18.89 12.68
CA VAL A 156 -8.59 -17.63 11.95
C VAL A 156 -9.92 -17.67 11.20
N PRO A 157 -10.90 -16.80 11.54
CA PRO A 157 -12.17 -16.77 10.82
C PRO A 157 -11.94 -16.38 9.36
N ILE A 158 -12.53 -17.14 8.42
CA ILE A 158 -12.39 -16.86 6.99
C ILE A 158 -12.86 -15.44 6.62
N GLN A 159 -13.83 -14.89 7.36
CA GLN A 159 -14.32 -13.53 7.17
C GLN A 159 -13.24 -12.48 7.43
N LEU A 160 -12.30 -12.74 8.36
CA LEU A 160 -11.15 -11.87 8.60
C LEU A 160 -10.21 -11.89 7.39
N LEU A 161 -9.87 -13.08 6.86
CA LEU A 161 -9.04 -13.22 5.66
C LEU A 161 -9.70 -12.55 4.45
N MET A 162 -11.02 -12.64 4.33
CA MET A 162 -11.76 -11.95 3.27
C MET A 162 -11.72 -10.43 3.37
N VAL A 163 -11.58 -9.85 4.58
CA VAL A 163 -11.35 -8.42 4.75
C VAL A 163 -9.96 -8.03 4.28
N LEU A 164 -8.93 -8.78 4.69
CA LEU A 164 -7.56 -8.55 4.25
C LEU A 164 -7.43 -8.64 2.72
N LEU A 165 -8.06 -9.66 2.13
CA LEU A 165 -8.14 -9.81 0.67
C LEU A 165 -8.78 -8.58 -0.02
N ARG A 166 -9.84 -8.01 0.58
CA ARG A 166 -10.51 -6.83 0.02
C ARG A 166 -9.62 -5.60 0.06
N PHE A 167 -8.77 -5.46 1.08
CA PHE A 167 -7.79 -4.37 1.14
C PHE A 167 -6.73 -4.51 0.06
N ALA A 168 -6.11 -5.69 -0.08
CA ALA A 168 -5.15 -5.94 -1.14
C ALA A 168 -5.73 -5.64 -2.54
N LYS A 169 -6.94 -6.13 -2.82
CA LYS A 169 -7.65 -5.84 -4.09
C LYS A 169 -7.99 -4.36 -4.28
N ASN A 170 -8.26 -3.64 -3.21
CA ASN A 170 -8.55 -2.22 -3.28
C ASN A 170 -7.29 -1.43 -3.69
N MET A 171 -6.12 -1.78 -3.15
CA MET A 171 -4.84 -1.19 -3.55
C MET A 171 -4.53 -1.48 -5.01
N ASP A 172 -4.71 -2.74 -5.42
CA ASP A 172 -4.51 -3.15 -6.81
C ASP A 172 -5.43 -2.38 -7.78
N THR A 173 -6.62 -2.01 -7.35
CA THR A 173 -7.54 -1.20 -8.16
C THR A 173 -7.14 0.27 -8.19
N LEU A 174 -6.82 0.86 -7.03
CA LEU A 174 -6.60 2.30 -6.90
C LEU A 174 -5.25 2.75 -7.44
N TYR A 175 -4.24 1.89 -7.43
CA TYR A 175 -2.89 2.17 -7.92
C TYR A 175 -2.59 1.51 -9.27
N LYS A 176 -3.60 0.91 -9.93
CA LYS A 176 -3.43 0.14 -11.16
C LYS A 176 -2.69 0.90 -12.27
N ASP A 177 -3.07 2.15 -12.47
CA ASP A 177 -2.58 2.97 -13.59
C ASP A 177 -1.80 4.20 -13.08
N TYR A 178 -2.20 4.74 -11.92
CA TYR A 178 -1.60 5.91 -11.28
C TYR A 178 -2.05 5.99 -9.82
N ASP A 179 -1.50 6.92 -9.03
CA ASP A 179 -1.98 7.18 -7.67
C ASP A 179 -3.40 7.77 -7.69
N GLY A 180 -4.39 6.90 -7.47
CA GLY A 180 -5.80 7.26 -7.41
C GLY A 180 -6.26 7.93 -6.11
N TYR A 181 -5.42 8.02 -5.08
CA TYR A 181 -5.73 8.77 -3.86
C TYR A 181 -5.45 10.26 -4.03
N THR A 182 -4.33 10.61 -4.65
CA THR A 182 -3.91 12.01 -4.80
C THR A 182 -4.48 12.64 -6.08
N HIS A 183 -4.61 11.87 -7.16
CA HIS A 183 -4.96 12.42 -8.47
C HIS A 183 -6.42 12.13 -8.84
N CYS A 184 -7.22 13.19 -8.92
CA CYS A 184 -8.67 13.10 -9.15
C CYS A 184 -9.07 12.73 -10.59
N ASP A 185 -8.12 12.76 -11.52
CA ASP A 185 -8.34 12.47 -12.94
C ASP A 185 -8.04 11.01 -13.30
N THR A 186 -7.84 10.17 -12.28
CA THR A 186 -7.58 8.74 -12.41
C THR A 186 -8.88 7.92 -12.49
N ASN A 187 -8.72 6.62 -12.73
CA ASN A 187 -9.81 5.64 -12.76
C ASN A 187 -10.65 5.58 -11.45
N ALA A 188 -10.12 6.12 -10.34
CA ALA A 188 -10.76 6.11 -9.03
C ALA A 188 -12.08 6.90 -9.05
N LYS A 189 -12.10 8.06 -9.71
CA LYS A 189 -13.30 8.90 -9.82
C LYS A 189 -14.41 8.21 -10.59
N ASP A 190 -14.09 7.59 -11.71
CA ASP A 190 -15.06 6.85 -12.54
C ASP A 190 -15.60 5.64 -11.78
N THR A 191 -14.71 4.90 -11.11
CA THR A 191 -15.07 3.74 -10.27
C THR A 191 -16.02 4.14 -9.14
N ILE A 192 -15.70 5.22 -8.41
CA ILE A 192 -16.57 5.76 -7.34
C ILE A 192 -17.92 6.20 -7.91
N THR A 193 -17.91 6.86 -9.06
CA THR A 193 -19.13 7.36 -9.72
C THR A 193 -20.06 6.21 -10.11
N ILE A 194 -19.53 5.13 -10.66
CA ILE A 194 -20.30 3.94 -11.03
C ILE A 194 -20.82 3.20 -9.79
N LEU A 195 -19.98 3.04 -8.75
CA LEU A 195 -20.32 2.21 -7.59
C LEU A 195 -21.23 2.90 -6.57
N ILE A 196 -21.06 4.21 -6.36
CA ILE A 196 -21.67 4.93 -5.23
C ILE A 196 -22.65 6.00 -5.68
N VAL A 197 -22.38 6.68 -6.79
CA VAL A 197 -23.17 7.86 -7.22
C VAL A 197 -24.29 7.46 -8.18
N THR A 198 -24.00 6.58 -9.14
CA THR A 198 -24.91 6.27 -10.25
C THR A 198 -25.77 5.05 -9.92
N PRO A 199 -27.10 5.19 -9.77
CA PRO A 199 -27.97 4.05 -9.52
C PRO A 199 -27.97 3.08 -10.71
N MET A 200 -27.92 1.78 -10.45
CA MET A 200 -28.18 0.78 -11.50
C MET A 200 -29.63 0.86 -11.93
N VAL A 201 -29.85 1.09 -13.23
CA VAL A 201 -31.18 1.00 -13.83
C VAL A 201 -31.53 -0.48 -14.00
N ILE A 202 -32.58 -0.92 -13.32
CA ILE A 202 -33.13 -2.26 -13.49
C ILE A 202 -34.25 -2.15 -14.53
N SER A 203 -34.03 -2.68 -15.72
CA SER A 203 -35.01 -2.77 -16.81
C SER A 203 -35.64 -4.15 -16.90
#